data_AF-A0A959RPV5-F1
#
_entry.id   AF-A0A959RPV5-F1
#
_cell.length_a   1.000
_cell.length_b   1.000
_cell.length_c   1.000
_cell.angle_alpha   90.00
_cell.angle_beta   90.00
_cell.angle_gamma   90.00
#
_symmetry.space_group_name_H-M   'P 1'
#
loop_
_entity.id
_entity.type
_entity.pdbx_description
1 polymer ?
#
loop_
_entity_poly.entity_id
_entity_poly.type
_entity_poly.pdbx_seq_one_letter_code
_entity_poly.pdbx_strand_id
1 'polypeptide(L)'
;YLLNDTERAMPFLQQALHDWHQHIHYIKKDGEFYIELLYMINYAGILHGDYDFVINSFNHPANLQLTDNLQSANFEALKFLAFNKIYNKTAQYDKVKKLNTNIKTKYLEWEPYLTHSLIRTINFSLGIAFLVLGNYEDALFFIKRGNNYFKDGTREEYTAISHILLLILTYSMDNDRLFEAEYRATYTYFNKRQNN
;
A
#
# COMPACT_ATOMS: atom_id res chain seq x y z
N TYR A 1 -1.70 -15.46 13.30
CA TYR A 1 -2.24 -15.68 14.66
C TYR A 1 -2.13 -14.45 15.55
N LEU A 2 -0.97 -13.78 15.68
CA LEU A 2 -0.84 -12.54 16.48
C LEU A 2 -1.52 -11.28 15.89
N LEU A 3 -1.75 -11.23 14.57
CA LEU A 3 -2.28 -10.04 13.91
C LEU A 3 -3.81 -9.84 14.06
N ASN A 4 -4.54 -10.84 14.57
CA ASN A 4 -5.98 -10.72 14.85
C ASN A 4 -6.28 -10.46 16.34
N ASP A 5 -5.29 -10.58 17.22
CA ASP A 5 -5.38 -10.23 18.65
C ASP A 5 -4.52 -8.97 18.89
N THR A 6 -4.99 -7.85 18.33
CA THR A 6 -4.22 -6.60 18.33
C THR A 6 -4.03 -6.05 19.74
N GLU A 7 -4.99 -6.25 20.64
CA GLU A 7 -4.89 -5.80 22.04
C GLU A 7 -3.67 -6.39 22.75
N ARG A 8 -3.38 -7.68 22.53
CA ARG A 8 -2.18 -8.31 23.09
C ARG A 8 -0.92 -7.98 22.31
N ALA A 9 -1.00 -7.87 20.98
CA ALA A 9 0.17 -7.65 20.15
C ALA A 9 0.78 -6.24 20.31
N MET A 10 -0.06 -5.21 20.50
CA MET A 10 0.39 -3.81 20.52
C MET A 10 1.43 -3.49 21.60
N PRO A 11 1.28 -3.92 22.88
CA PRO A 11 2.30 -3.72 23.89
C PRO A 11 3.67 -4.32 23.53
N PHE A 12 3.69 -5.52 22.92
CA PHE A 12 4.95 -6.15 22.48
C PHE A 12 5.59 -5.38 21.31
N LEU A 13 4.79 -4.88 20.37
CA LEU A 13 5.30 -4.10 19.25
C LEU A 13 5.86 -2.74 19.70
N GLN A 14 5.20 -2.08 20.66
CA GLN A 14 5.68 -0.85 21.28
C GLN A 14 7.00 -1.07 22.03
N GLN A 15 7.09 -2.14 22.83
CA GLN A 15 8.34 -2.48 23.54
C GLN A 15 9.47 -2.81 22.56
N ALA A 16 9.20 -3.65 21.55
CA ALA A 16 10.21 -4.01 20.56
C ALA A 16 10.72 -2.76 19.82
N LEU A 17 9.82 -1.85 19.43
CA LEU A 17 10.22 -0.59 18.77
C LEU A 17 11.09 0.27 19.69
N HIS A 18 10.71 0.38 20.96
CA HIS A 18 11.50 1.08 21.96
C HIS A 18 12.91 0.50 22.07
N ASP A 19 13.04 -0.83 22.14
CA ASP A 19 14.34 -1.50 22.25
C ASP A 19 15.23 -1.22 21.03
N TRP A 20 14.68 -1.24 19.81
CA TRP A 20 15.40 -0.84 18.60
C TRP A 20 15.86 0.62 18.65
N HIS A 21 15.02 1.53 19.16
CA HIS A 21 15.36 2.95 19.30
C HIS A 21 16.44 3.20 20.35
N GLN A 22 16.56 2.36 21.39
CA GLN A 22 17.67 2.41 22.34
C GLN A 22 18.98 1.86 21.75
N HIS A 23 18.90 1.02 20.71
CA HIS A 23 20.05 0.35 20.11
C HIS A 23 20.17 0.66 18.61
N ILE A 24 20.18 1.95 18.26
CA ILE A 24 20.14 2.45 16.87
C ILE A 24 21.20 1.87 15.92
N HIS A 25 22.33 1.40 16.45
CA HIS A 25 23.41 0.81 15.65
C HIS A 25 22.97 -0.50 14.98
N TYR A 26 22.04 -1.24 15.57
CA TYR A 26 21.46 -2.43 14.94
C TYR A 26 20.56 -2.06 13.76
N ILE A 27 19.88 -0.90 13.76
CA ILE A 27 19.04 -0.50 12.62
C ILE A 27 19.88 -0.38 11.34
N LYS A 28 21.13 0.09 11.47
CA LYS A 28 22.06 0.18 10.35
C LYS A 28 22.56 -1.20 9.88
N LYS A 29 22.72 -2.15 10.80
CA LYS A 29 23.33 -3.46 10.50
C LYS A 29 22.31 -4.49 10.05
N ASP A 30 21.14 -4.48 10.68
CA ASP A 30 20.11 -5.52 10.65
C ASP A 30 18.74 -4.88 10.27
N GLY A 31 18.79 -3.87 9.39
CA GLY A 31 17.66 -3.00 9.04
C GLY A 31 16.46 -3.71 8.42
N GLU A 32 16.66 -4.88 7.80
CA GLU A 32 15.58 -5.74 7.29
C GLU A 32 14.61 -6.19 8.39
N PHE A 33 15.12 -6.60 9.56
CA PHE A 33 14.27 -7.01 10.68
C PHE A 33 13.56 -5.82 11.33
N TYR A 34 14.22 -4.66 11.34
CA TYR A 34 13.59 -3.42 11.78
C TYR A 34 12.43 -3.01 10.84
N ILE A 35 12.60 -3.16 9.53
CA ILE A 35 11.55 -2.91 8.54
C ILE A 35 10.39 -3.91 8.70
N GLU A 36 10.66 -5.19 9.00
CA GLU A 36 9.63 -6.18 9.31
C GLU A 36 8.83 -5.79 10.56
N LEU A 37 9.49 -5.26 11.60
CA LEU A 37 8.81 -4.70 12.76
C LEU A 37 7.89 -3.53 12.38
N LEU A 38 8.37 -2.58 11.58
CA LEU A 38 7.55 -1.47 11.08
C LEU A 38 6.36 -1.96 10.23
N TYR A 39 6.53 -3.03 9.47
CA TYR A 39 5.44 -3.68 8.74
C TYR A 39 4.37 -4.24 9.70
N MET A 40 4.78 -4.92 10.77
CA MET A 40 3.86 -5.43 11.80
C MET A 40 3.13 -4.29 12.53
N ILE A 41 3.85 -3.22 12.86
CA ILE A 41 3.28 -2.00 13.46
C ILE A 41 2.22 -1.38 12.54
N ASN A 42 2.52 -1.23 11.25
CA ASN A 42 1.55 -0.74 10.26
C ASN A 42 0.27 -1.58 10.26
N TYR A 43 0.39 -2.91 10.21
CA TYR A 43 -0.78 -3.78 10.14
C TYR A 43 -1.59 -3.78 11.45
N ALA A 44 -0.93 -4.09 12.58
CA ALA A 44 -1.59 -4.21 13.87
C ALA A 44 -2.09 -2.85 14.38
N GLY A 45 -1.30 -1.79 14.27
CA GLY A 45 -1.67 -0.45 14.73
C GLY A 45 -2.86 0.12 13.98
N ILE A 46 -2.93 -0.09 12.65
CA ILE A 46 -4.10 0.36 11.87
C ILE A 46 -5.35 -0.46 12.19
N LEU A 47 -5.23 -1.78 12.42
CA LEU A 47 -6.37 -2.60 12.85
C LEU A 47 -6.84 -2.24 14.25
N HIS A 48 -5.92 -1.91 15.16
CA HIS A 48 -6.23 -1.46 16.51
C HIS A 48 -6.80 -0.04 16.56
N GLY A 49 -6.53 0.78 15.54
CA GLY A 49 -6.96 2.18 15.47
C GLY A 49 -5.98 3.18 16.09
N ASP A 50 -4.79 2.73 16.51
CA ASP A 50 -3.73 3.59 17.04
C ASP A 50 -2.89 4.21 15.90
N TYR A 51 -3.53 5.12 15.16
CA TYR A 51 -2.93 5.77 14.00
C TYR A 51 -1.75 6.67 14.36
N ASP A 52 -1.79 7.31 15.53
CA ASP A 52 -0.74 8.21 15.99
C ASP A 52 0.54 7.44 16.28
N PHE A 53 0.45 6.27 16.94
CA PHE A 53 1.62 5.40 17.13
C PHE A 53 2.24 4.99 15.79
N VAL A 54 1.42 4.59 14.81
CA VAL A 54 1.92 4.22 13.47
C VAL A 54 2.63 5.41 12.82
N ILE A 55 2.01 6.61 12.82
CA ILE A 55 2.60 7.82 12.24
C ILE A 55 3.92 8.17 12.92
N ASN A 56 3.96 8.14 14.25
CA ASN A 56 5.15 8.46 15.04
C ASN A 56 6.28 7.46 14.79
N SER A 57 5.97 6.17 14.65
CA SER A 57 6.95 5.12 14.34
C SER A 57 7.65 5.38 13.02
N PHE A 58 6.92 5.73 11.96
CA PHE A 58 7.48 6.03 10.63
C PHE A 58 8.15 7.41 10.53
N ASN A 59 7.90 8.32 11.47
CA ASN A 59 8.55 9.63 11.54
C ASN A 59 9.69 9.70 12.56
N HIS A 60 9.98 8.60 13.26
CA HIS A 60 11.03 8.58 14.28
C HIS A 60 12.43 8.81 13.64
N PRO A 61 13.30 9.65 14.22
CA PRO A 61 14.62 9.95 13.66
C PRO A 61 15.54 8.74 13.49
N ALA A 62 15.33 7.67 14.26
CA ALA A 62 16.10 6.43 14.14
C ALA A 62 16.01 5.80 12.74
N ASN A 63 14.93 6.07 11.99
CA ASN A 63 14.76 5.57 10.62
C ASN A 63 15.82 6.12 9.65
N LEU A 64 16.50 7.23 9.99
CA LEU A 64 17.61 7.78 9.21
C LEU A 64 18.84 6.86 9.16
N GLN A 65 18.89 5.82 10.00
CA GLN A 65 19.96 4.82 9.98
C GLN A 65 19.80 3.80 8.83
N LEU A 66 18.64 3.75 8.17
CA LEU A 66 18.38 2.91 6.99
C LEU A 66 19.02 3.55 5.75
N THR A 67 20.34 3.43 5.63
CA THR A 67 21.12 4.10 4.57
C THR A 67 21.32 3.25 3.32
N ASP A 68 21.09 1.94 3.40
CA ASP A 68 21.15 1.05 2.24
C ASP A 68 19.98 1.31 1.27
N ASN A 69 20.23 1.26 -0.03
CA ASN A 69 19.21 1.60 -1.04
C ASN A 69 18.01 0.65 -1.01
N LEU A 70 18.25 -0.65 -0.81
CA LEU A 70 17.19 -1.66 -0.72
C LEU A 70 16.33 -1.41 0.51
N GLN A 71 16.98 -1.21 1.67
CA GLN A 71 16.28 -0.94 2.93
C GLN A 71 15.50 0.39 2.88
N SER A 72 16.13 1.45 2.36
CA SER A 72 15.52 2.78 2.21
C SER A 72 14.29 2.74 1.31
N ALA A 73 14.37 2.09 0.15
CA ALA A 73 13.23 1.92 -0.76
C ALA A 73 12.07 1.15 -0.10
N ASN A 74 12.37 0.06 0.62
CA ASN A 74 11.35 -0.70 1.34
C ASN A 74 10.71 0.12 2.46
N PHE A 75 11.51 0.85 3.23
CA PHE A 75 11.01 1.74 4.28
C PHE A 75 10.08 2.82 3.74
N GLU A 76 10.49 3.55 2.70
CA GLU A 76 9.68 4.62 2.11
C GLU A 76 8.39 4.09 1.47
N ALA A 77 8.45 2.92 0.83
CA ALA A 77 7.27 2.22 0.34
C ALA A 77 6.28 1.89 1.48
N LEU A 78 6.76 1.32 2.59
CA LEU A 78 5.91 1.01 3.74
C LEU A 78 5.34 2.26 4.40
N LYS A 79 6.15 3.32 4.54
CA LYS A 79 5.73 4.61 5.06
C LYS A 79 4.61 5.22 4.21
N PHE A 80 4.78 5.23 2.89
CA PHE A 80 3.74 5.66 1.96
C PHE A 80 2.44 4.87 2.17
N LEU A 81 2.52 3.54 2.19
CA LEU A 81 1.35 2.68 2.33
C LEU A 81 0.63 2.89 3.67
N ALA A 82 1.37 3.04 4.77
CA ALA A 82 0.83 3.34 6.09
C ALA A 82 0.11 4.69 6.09
N PHE A 83 0.78 5.75 5.66
CA PHE A 83 0.23 7.10 5.68
C PHE A 83 -0.96 7.25 4.75
N ASN A 84 -0.89 6.70 3.53
CA ASN A 84 -2.00 6.75 2.59
C ASN A 84 -3.23 6.04 3.16
N LYS A 85 -3.06 4.88 3.81
CA LYS A 85 -4.16 4.14 4.43
C LYS A 85 -4.78 4.91 5.59
N ILE A 86 -3.96 5.48 6.48
CA ILE A 86 -4.43 6.26 7.63
C ILE A 86 -5.17 7.52 7.16
N TYR A 87 -4.60 8.28 6.23
CA TYR A 87 -5.23 9.52 5.75
C TYR A 87 -6.56 9.26 5.04
N ASN A 88 -6.67 8.18 4.27
CA ASN A 88 -7.97 7.78 3.68
C ASN A 88 -8.97 7.35 4.77
N LYS A 89 -8.57 6.51 5.73
CA LYS A 89 -9.44 6.06 6.84
C LYS A 89 -9.96 7.20 7.72
N THR A 90 -9.18 8.26 7.84
CA THR A 90 -9.50 9.43 8.67
C THR A 90 -10.01 10.62 7.85
N ALA A 91 -10.35 10.40 6.57
CA ALA A 91 -10.88 11.41 5.64
C ALA A 91 -10.01 12.68 5.51
N GLN A 92 -8.69 12.57 5.70
CA GLN A 92 -7.74 13.68 5.56
C GLN A 92 -7.32 13.85 4.08
N TYR A 93 -8.28 14.13 3.21
CA TYR A 93 -8.07 14.09 1.75
C TYR A 93 -7.05 15.10 1.23
N ASP A 94 -6.83 16.23 1.90
CA ASP A 94 -5.74 17.15 1.55
C ASP A 94 -4.36 16.49 1.74
N LYS A 95 -4.19 15.70 2.80
CA LYS A 95 -2.97 14.92 3.03
C LYS A 95 -2.84 13.77 2.05
N VAL A 96 -3.95 13.11 1.70
CA VAL A 96 -3.98 12.08 0.64
C VAL A 96 -3.49 12.71 -0.67
N LYS A 97 -4.05 13.84 -1.09
CA LYS A 97 -3.65 14.54 -2.32
C LYS A 97 -2.17 14.91 -2.31
N LYS A 98 -1.70 15.57 -1.24
CA LYS A 98 -0.29 15.97 -1.10
C LYS A 98 0.67 14.78 -1.16
N LEU A 99 0.34 13.70 -0.46
CA LEU A 99 1.15 12.49 -0.42
C LEU A 99 1.22 11.83 -1.80
N ASN A 100 0.07 11.56 -2.42
CA ASN A 100 0.02 10.80 -3.68
C ASN A 100 0.60 11.59 -4.86
N THR A 101 0.41 12.92 -4.92
CA THR A 101 1.06 13.75 -5.95
C THR A 101 2.58 13.73 -5.87
N ASN A 102 3.16 13.60 -4.67
CA ASN A 102 4.60 13.47 -4.48
C ASN A 102 5.10 12.06 -4.83
N ILE A 103 4.37 11.03 -4.40
CA ILE A 103 4.80 9.64 -4.58
C ILE A 103 4.63 9.14 -6.02
N LYS A 104 3.65 9.66 -6.78
CA LYS A 104 3.37 9.19 -8.15
C LYS A 104 4.56 9.33 -9.11
N THR A 105 5.55 10.17 -8.82
CA THR A 105 6.80 10.27 -9.58
C THR A 105 7.95 9.54 -8.90
N LYS A 106 8.05 9.61 -7.57
CA LYS A 106 9.16 9.04 -6.78
C LYS A 106 9.18 7.52 -6.71
N TYR A 107 8.03 6.85 -6.79
CA TYR A 107 7.98 5.39 -6.64
C TYR A 107 8.80 4.64 -7.71
N LEU A 108 9.05 5.26 -8.87
CA LEU A 108 9.89 4.70 -9.93
C LEU A 108 11.35 4.54 -9.49
N GLU A 109 11.84 5.38 -8.58
CA GLU A 109 13.19 5.28 -8.01
C GLU A 109 13.31 4.07 -7.07
N TRP A 110 12.20 3.66 -6.46
CA TRP A 110 12.16 2.50 -5.55
C TRP A 110 12.02 1.20 -6.32
N GLU A 111 11.35 1.22 -7.48
CA GLU A 111 10.97 0.04 -8.25
C GLU A 111 12.08 -1.01 -8.45
N PRO A 112 13.34 -0.64 -8.77
CA PRO A 112 14.43 -1.61 -8.92
C PRO A 112 14.74 -2.43 -7.66
N TYR A 113 14.35 -1.91 -6.49
CA TYR A 113 14.64 -2.47 -5.17
C TYR A 113 13.42 -3.18 -4.55
N LEU A 114 12.23 -3.05 -5.13
CA LEU A 114 11.02 -3.59 -4.54
C LEU A 114 10.59 -4.90 -5.18
N THR A 115 9.96 -5.76 -4.39
CA THR A 115 9.32 -6.96 -4.93
C THR A 115 8.12 -6.59 -5.81
N HIS A 116 7.81 -7.40 -6.83
CA HIS A 116 6.62 -7.21 -7.66
C HIS A 116 5.33 -7.12 -6.84
N SER A 117 5.23 -7.87 -5.74
CA SER A 117 4.07 -7.81 -4.84
C SER A 117 3.92 -6.43 -4.19
N LEU A 118 5.02 -5.83 -3.72
CA LEU A 118 5.01 -4.52 -3.09
C LEU A 118 4.74 -3.40 -4.11
N ILE A 119 5.36 -3.48 -5.30
CA ILE A 119 5.10 -2.56 -6.42
C ILE A 119 3.61 -2.59 -6.78
N ARG A 120 3.01 -3.78 -6.88
CA ARG A 120 1.57 -3.94 -7.10
C ARG A 120 0.76 -3.22 -6.02
N THR A 121 1.07 -3.44 -4.74
CA THR A 121 0.36 -2.79 -3.64
C THR A 121 0.47 -1.27 -3.68
N ILE A 122 1.64 -0.73 -4.03
CA ILE A 122 1.85 0.72 -4.22
C ILE A 122 0.95 1.24 -5.34
N ASN A 123 0.94 0.57 -6.50
CA ASN A 123 0.12 0.97 -7.65
C ASN A 123 -1.38 0.94 -7.31
N PHE A 124 -1.88 -0.11 -6.66
CA PHE A 124 -3.27 -0.13 -6.22
C PHE A 124 -3.59 0.96 -5.19
N SER A 125 -2.68 1.21 -4.25
CA SER A 125 -2.83 2.26 -3.24
C SER A 125 -2.91 3.65 -3.87
N LEU A 126 -2.04 3.94 -4.86
CA LEU A 126 -2.09 5.17 -5.66
C LEU A 126 -3.40 5.26 -6.46
N GLY A 127 -3.77 4.19 -7.14
CA GLY A 127 -4.98 4.13 -7.97
C GLY A 127 -6.26 4.39 -7.19
N ILE A 128 -6.41 3.75 -6.03
CA ILE A 128 -7.54 3.97 -5.11
C ILE A 128 -7.55 5.40 -4.58
N ALA A 129 -6.39 5.93 -4.18
CA ALA A 129 -6.31 7.30 -3.69
C ALA A 129 -6.72 8.32 -4.77
N PHE A 130 -6.26 8.16 -6.01
CA PHE A 130 -6.65 9.05 -7.10
C PHE A 130 -8.12 8.91 -7.51
N LEU A 131 -8.67 7.69 -7.44
CA LEU A 131 -10.11 7.46 -7.64
C LEU A 131 -10.94 8.26 -6.63
N VAL A 132 -10.60 8.16 -5.34
CA VAL A 132 -11.29 8.90 -4.26
C VAL A 132 -11.15 10.41 -4.42
N LEU A 133 -10.03 10.89 -4.96
CA LEU A 133 -9.79 12.31 -5.25
C LEU A 133 -10.45 12.80 -6.55
N GLY A 134 -11.15 11.95 -7.30
CA GLY A 134 -11.77 12.28 -8.58
C GLY A 134 -10.77 12.47 -9.74
N ASN A 135 -9.50 12.09 -9.57
CA ASN A 135 -8.50 12.13 -10.62
C ASN A 135 -8.46 10.80 -11.36
N TYR A 136 -9.41 10.63 -12.28
CA TYR A 136 -9.66 9.35 -12.91
C TYR A 136 -8.56 8.90 -13.88
N GLU A 137 -7.83 9.83 -14.50
CA GLU A 137 -6.73 9.48 -15.42
C GLU A 137 -5.56 8.83 -14.67
N ASP A 138 -5.08 9.46 -13.58
CA ASP A 138 -4.05 8.87 -12.73
C ASP A 138 -4.55 7.56 -12.11
N ALA A 139 -5.82 7.50 -11.67
CA ALA A 139 -6.41 6.28 -11.13
C ALA A 139 -6.38 5.12 -12.14
N LEU A 140 -6.74 5.39 -13.40
CA LEU A 140 -6.76 4.40 -14.48
C LEU A 140 -5.35 3.87 -14.74
N PHE A 141 -4.39 4.78 -14.85
CA PHE A 141 -2.98 4.44 -15.06
C PHE A 141 -2.47 3.49 -13.97
N PHE A 142 -2.68 3.85 -12.70
CA PHE A 142 -2.14 3.11 -11.57
C PHE A 142 -2.83 1.77 -11.34
N ILE A 143 -4.16 1.68 -11.51
CA ILE A 143 -4.87 0.39 -11.41
C ILE A 143 -4.43 -0.57 -12.53
N LYS A 144 -4.34 -0.08 -13.78
CA LYS A 144 -3.85 -0.90 -14.90
C LYS A 144 -2.40 -1.34 -14.71
N ARG A 145 -1.53 -0.45 -14.23
CA ARG A 145 -0.15 -0.80 -13.91
C ARG A 145 -0.09 -1.86 -12.81
N GLY A 146 -0.89 -1.73 -11.75
CA GLY A 146 -1.01 -2.74 -10.69
C GLY A 146 -1.41 -4.12 -11.24
N ASN A 147 -2.31 -4.17 -12.23
CA ASN A 147 -2.72 -5.40 -12.88
C ASN A 147 -1.61 -6.12 -13.64
N ASN A 148 -0.69 -5.38 -14.26
CA ASN A 148 0.39 -5.99 -15.04
C ASN A 148 1.37 -6.81 -14.18
N TYR A 149 1.33 -6.68 -12.85
CA TYR A 149 2.15 -7.45 -11.92
C TYR A 149 1.45 -8.70 -11.36
N PHE A 150 0.24 -9.06 -11.83
CA PHE A 150 -0.30 -10.39 -11.55
C PHE A 150 0.39 -11.44 -12.41
N LYS A 151 1.05 -12.41 -11.76
CA LYS A 151 1.30 -13.70 -12.38
C LYS A 151 0.03 -14.53 -12.28
N ASP A 152 -0.34 -15.21 -13.37
CA ASP A 152 -1.51 -16.08 -13.44
C ASP A 152 -1.58 -17.01 -12.22
N GLY A 153 -2.75 -17.08 -11.59
CA GLY A 153 -3.03 -17.98 -10.46
C GLY A 153 -2.60 -17.48 -9.06
N THR A 154 -2.06 -16.27 -8.92
CA THR A 154 -1.66 -15.72 -7.59
C THR A 154 -2.57 -14.59 -7.13
N ARG A 155 -3.13 -14.71 -5.90
CA ARG A 155 -3.97 -13.69 -5.23
C ARG A 155 -5.17 -13.23 -6.06
N GLU A 156 -5.99 -14.21 -6.46
CA GLU A 156 -7.17 -14.03 -7.28
C GLU A 156 -8.14 -12.97 -6.75
N GLU A 157 -8.20 -12.79 -5.43
CA GLU A 157 -9.01 -11.77 -4.78
C GLU A 157 -8.63 -10.35 -5.24
N TYR A 158 -7.35 -10.07 -5.48
CA TYR A 158 -6.94 -8.74 -5.94
C TYR A 158 -7.21 -8.53 -7.42
N THR A 159 -7.18 -9.59 -8.24
CA THR A 159 -7.61 -9.51 -9.64
C THR A 159 -9.11 -9.19 -9.71
N ALA A 160 -9.93 -9.84 -8.88
CA ALA A 160 -11.36 -9.55 -8.77
C ALA A 160 -11.61 -8.09 -8.34
N ILE A 161 -10.92 -7.62 -7.29
CA ILE A 161 -11.02 -6.23 -6.83
C ILE A 161 -10.64 -5.25 -7.94
N SER A 162 -9.60 -5.55 -8.71
CA SER A 162 -9.17 -4.67 -9.79
C SER A 162 -10.21 -4.53 -10.91
N HIS A 163 -10.83 -5.62 -11.32
CA HIS A 163 -11.94 -5.58 -12.28
C HIS A 163 -13.08 -4.69 -11.79
N ILE A 164 -13.45 -4.81 -10.52
CA ILE A 164 -14.48 -3.96 -9.90
C ILE A 164 -14.05 -2.48 -9.90
N LEU A 165 -12.79 -2.19 -9.51
CA LEU A 165 -12.27 -0.83 -9.49
C LEU A 165 -12.23 -0.20 -10.89
N LEU A 166 -11.83 -0.95 -11.92
CA LEU A 166 -11.81 -0.47 -13.30
C LEU A 166 -13.22 -0.20 -13.84
N LEU A 167 -14.21 -1.01 -13.47
CA LEU A 167 -15.61 -0.76 -13.81
C LEU A 167 -16.13 0.53 -13.18
N ILE A 168 -15.93 0.70 -11.87
CA ILE A 168 -16.36 1.91 -11.14
C ILE A 168 -15.68 3.14 -11.74
N LEU A 169 -14.38 3.03 -12.02
CA LEU A 169 -13.60 4.11 -12.57
C LEU A 169 -14.07 4.51 -13.98
N THR A 170 -14.20 3.55 -14.89
CA THR A 170 -14.59 3.83 -16.28
C THR A 170 -16.03 4.33 -16.38
N TYR A 171 -16.91 3.89 -15.49
CA TYR A 171 -18.23 4.49 -15.30
C TYR A 171 -18.12 5.95 -14.83
N SER A 172 -17.29 6.22 -13.83
CA SER A 172 -17.10 7.58 -13.28
C SER A 172 -16.44 8.56 -14.26
N MET A 173 -15.71 8.04 -15.26
CA MET A 173 -15.11 8.82 -16.33
C MET A 173 -16.11 9.26 -17.42
N ASP A 174 -17.35 8.75 -17.39
CA ASP A 174 -18.36 8.99 -18.44
C ASP A 174 -17.82 8.63 -19.84
N ASN A 175 -17.10 7.51 -19.94
CA ASN A 175 -16.50 7.03 -21.18
C ASN A 175 -17.05 5.65 -21.58
N ASP A 176 -18.14 5.66 -22.34
CA ASP A 176 -18.87 4.46 -22.77
C ASP A 176 -17.98 3.39 -23.39
N ARG A 177 -17.02 3.81 -24.23
CA ARG A 177 -16.13 2.88 -24.92
C ARG A 177 -15.22 2.14 -23.95
N LEU A 178 -14.63 2.86 -22.99
CA LEU A 178 -13.79 2.25 -21.96
C LEU A 178 -14.63 1.40 -21.02
N PHE A 179 -15.81 1.87 -20.62
CA PHE A 179 -16.72 1.13 -19.76
C PHE A 179 -17.14 -0.21 -20.38
N GLU A 180 -17.57 -0.21 -21.65
CA GLU A 180 -17.94 -1.44 -22.38
C GLU A 180 -16.78 -2.45 -22.44
N ALA A 181 -15.56 -1.97 -22.66
CA ALA A 181 -14.37 -2.84 -22.71
C ALA A 181 -14.11 -3.50 -21.34
N GLU A 182 -14.12 -2.71 -20.26
CA GLU A 182 -13.90 -3.22 -18.91
C GLU A 182 -15.08 -4.08 -18.40
N TYR A 183 -16.31 -3.79 -18.82
CA TYR A 183 -17.49 -4.61 -18.54
C TYR A 183 -17.36 -6.00 -19.14
N ARG A 184 -17.01 -6.11 -20.42
CA ARG A 184 -16.80 -7.41 -21.08
C ARG A 184 -15.66 -8.20 -20.43
N ALA A 185 -14.55 -7.53 -20.11
CA ALA A 185 -13.42 -8.15 -19.43
C ALA A 185 -13.83 -8.68 -18.05
N THR A 186 -14.54 -7.87 -17.27
CA THR A 186 -15.01 -8.23 -15.92
C THR A 186 -16.05 -9.35 -15.95
N TYR A 187 -17.03 -9.28 -16.85
CA TYR A 187 -18.02 -10.35 -17.06
C TYR A 187 -17.33 -11.67 -17.42
N THR A 188 -16.35 -11.63 -18.33
CA THR A 188 -15.59 -12.82 -18.74
C THR A 188 -14.82 -13.42 -17.55
N TYR A 189 -14.19 -12.59 -16.73
CA TYR A 189 -13.44 -13.03 -15.56
C TYR A 189 -14.34 -13.76 -14.55
N PHE A 190 -15.48 -13.17 -14.16
CA PHE A 190 -16.36 -13.75 -13.14
C PHE A 190 -17.16 -14.97 -13.65
N ASN A 191 -17.59 -14.97 -14.92
CA ASN A 191 -18.42 -16.07 -15.43
C ASN A 191 -17.63 -17.29 -15.89
N LYS A 192 -16.37 -17.14 -16.34
CA LYS A 192 -15.52 -18.31 -16.60
C LYS A 192 -15.29 -19.18 -15.35
N ARG A 193 -15.47 -18.62 -14.15
CA ARG A 193 -15.36 -19.36 -12.88
C ARG A 193 -16.63 -20.05 -12.41
N GLN A 194 -17.80 -19.73 -12.96
CA GLN A 194 -19.05 -20.42 -12.60
C GLN A 194 -19.25 -21.74 -13.34
N ASN A 195 -18.50 -21.96 -14.42
CA ASN A 195 -18.61 -23.15 -15.29
C ASN A 195 -17.49 -24.19 -15.06
N ASN A 196 -16.70 -24.04 -13.99
CA ASN A 196 -15.71 -25.00 -13.51
C ASN A 196 -16.06 -25.42 -12.08
#